data_AF-A0A6I4J2Y9-F1
#
_entry.id   AF-A0A6I4J2Y9-F1
#
_cell.length_a   1.000
_cell.length_b   1.000
_cell.length_c   1.000
_cell.angle_alpha   90.00
_cell.angle_beta   90.00
_cell.angle_gamma   90.00
#
_symmetry.space_group_name_H-M   'P 1'
#
loop_
_entity.id
_entity.type
_entity.pdbx_description
1 polymer ?
#
loop_
_entity_poly.entity_id
_entity_poly.type
_entity_poly.pdbx_seq_one_letter_code
_entity_poly.pdbx_strand_id
1 'polypeptide(L)' 'MKDMDAVRYNEKVKRLSTLLGGAGLAFILTAITRWLDRDADTTTAAWIILGAMFIWTAVRLNDLLQPEEEL' A
#
# COMPACT_ATOMS: atom_id res chain seq x y z
N MET A 1 -6.36 20.49 -22.93
CA MET A 1 -5.05 19.78 -22.86
C MET A 1 -4.54 19.63 -21.43
N LYS A 2 -4.62 20.64 -20.55
CA LYS A 2 -4.23 20.52 -19.13
C LYS A 2 -5.01 19.44 -18.35
N ASP A 3 -6.29 19.22 -18.66
CA ASP A 3 -7.11 18.20 -17.97
C ASP A 3 -6.66 16.77 -18.26
N MET A 4 -6.15 16.50 -19.47
CA MET A 4 -5.65 15.16 -19.84
C MET A 4 -4.40 14.78 -19.05
N ASP A 5 -3.52 15.74 -18.76
CA ASP A 5 -2.30 15.47 -17.99
C ASP A 5 -2.63 15.23 -16.51
N ALA A 6 -3.60 15.95 -15.96
CA ALA A 6 -4.10 15.73 -14.61
C ALA A 6 -4.77 14.34 -14.46
N VAL A 7 -5.60 13.94 -15.44
CA VAL A 7 -6.23 12.60 -15.45
C VAL A 7 -5.16 11.50 -15.50
N ARG A 8 -4.16 11.63 -16.38
CA ARG A 8 -3.05 10.66 -16.49
C ARG A 8 -2.22 10.57 -15.22
N TYR A 9 -2.00 11.69 -14.53
CA TYR A 9 -1.31 11.70 -13.24
C TYR A 9 -2.12 10.94 -12.19
N ASN A 10 -3.42 11.22 -12.07
CA ASN A 10 -4.30 10.53 -11.13
C ASN A 10 -4.37 9.02 -11.39
N GLU A 11 -4.44 8.59 -12.65
CA GLU A 11 -4.39 7.16 -12.99
C GLU A 11 -3.08 6.49 -12.56
N LYS A 12 -1.94 7.16 -12.73
CA LYS A 12 -0.64 6.63 -12.29
C LYS A 12 -0.58 6.49 -10.77
N VAL A 13 -1.06 7.48 -10.04
CA VAL A 13 -1.08 7.45 -8.56
C VAL A 13 -2.02 6.36 -8.06
N LYS A 14 -3.20 6.17 -8.68
CA LYS A 14 -4.10 5.05 -8.37
C LYS A 14 -3.43 3.70 -8.56
N ARG A 15 -2.78 3.48 -9.72
CA ARG A 15 -2.05 2.23 -9.99
C ARG A 15 -0.95 1.99 -8.97
N LEU A 16 -0.20 3.03 -8.61
CA LEU A 16 0.86 2.94 -7.60
C LEU A 16 0.30 2.58 -6.22
N SER A 17 -0.80 3.22 -5.80
CA SER A 17 -1.50 2.89 -4.55
C SER A 17 -1.95 1.43 -4.54
N THR A 18 -2.56 0.92 -5.61
CA THR A 18 -2.96 -0.49 -5.72
C THR A 18 -1.76 -1.44 -5.63
N LEU A 19 -0.65 -1.13 -6.31
CA LEU A 19 0.57 -1.94 -6.25
C LEU A 19 1.16 -1.98 -4.84
N LEU A 20 1.22 -0.82 -4.16
CA LEU A 20 1.72 -0.74 -2.79
C LEU A 20 0.81 -1.48 -1.81
N GLY A 21 -0.51 -1.36 -1.95
CA GLY A 21 -1.47 -2.11 -1.14
C GLY A 21 -1.30 -3.62 -1.32
N GLY A 22 -1.15 -4.08 -2.57
CA GLY A 22 -0.90 -5.49 -2.90
C GLY A 22 0.43 -6.00 -2.36
N ALA A 23 1.51 -5.22 -2.50
CA ALA A 23 2.82 -5.56 -1.93
C ALA A 23 2.75 -5.68 -0.41
N GLY A 24 2.03 -4.78 0.26
CA GLY A 24 1.86 -4.82 1.70
C GLY A 24 1.13 -6.06 2.18
N LEU A 25 0.05 -6.45 1.50
CA LEU A 25 -0.67 -7.70 1.77
C LEU A 25 0.22 -8.94 1.55
N ALA A 26 1.06 -8.93 0.50
CA ALA A 26 1.98 -10.03 0.24
C ALA A 26 3.01 -10.20 1.37
N PHE A 27 3.55 -9.12 1.92
CA PHE A 27 4.45 -9.19 3.08
C PHE A 27 3.77 -9.74 4.33
N ILE A 28 2.53 -9.32 4.61
CA ILE A 28 1.77 -9.82 5.76
C ILE A 28 1.48 -11.31 5.60
N LEU A 29 1.01 -11.74 4.42
CA LEU A 29 0.77 -13.16 4.14
C LEU A 29 2.05 -13.98 4.28
N THR A 30 3.17 -13.49 3.76
CA THR A 30 4.47 -14.15 3.87
C THR A 30 4.93 -14.27 5.33
N ALA A 31 4.65 -13.27 6.17
CA ALA A 31 4.90 -13.33 7.59
C ALA A 31 4.02 -14.37 8.30
N ILE A 32 2.74 -14.42 7.96
CA ILE A 32 1.79 -15.40 8.53
C ILE A 32 2.20 -16.83 8.12
N THR A 33 2.48 -17.08 6.84
CA THR A 33 2.92 -18.41 6.38
C THR A 33 4.20 -18.84 7.07
N ARG A 34 5.16 -17.91 7.22
CA ARG A 34 6.40 -18.20 7.96
C ARG A 34 6.12 -18.50 9.43
N TRP A 35 5.21 -17.78 10.09
CA TRP A 35 4.83 -18.06 11.48
C TRP A 35 4.10 -19.40 11.62
N LEU A 36 3.36 -19.84 10.61
CA LEU A 36 2.76 -21.18 10.64
C LEU A 36 3.81 -22.29 10.48
N ASP A 37 4.83 -22.07 9.65
CA ASP A 37 5.90 -23.04 9.39
C ASP A 37 7.05 -23.01 10.43
N ARG A 38 7.22 -21.88 11.12
CA ARG A 38 8.31 -21.61 12.08
C ARG A 38 7.83 -20.70 13.20
N ASP A 39 8.46 -20.75 14.36
CA ASP A 39 8.17 -19.79 15.44
C ASP A 39 8.34 -18.32 14.98
N ALA A 40 7.55 -17.43 15.59
CA ALA A 40 7.66 -16.00 15.35
C ALA A 40 9.03 -15.48 15.78
N ASP A 41 9.80 -15.03 14.79
CA ASP A 41 11.10 -14.39 14.98
C ASP A 41 11.08 -12.91 14.60
N THR A 42 12.22 -12.25 14.74
CA THR A 42 12.40 -10.84 14.39
C THR A 42 12.17 -10.57 12.90
N THR A 43 12.36 -11.57 12.03
CA THR A 43 12.13 -11.45 10.58
C THR A 43 10.65 -11.41 10.28
N THR A 44 9.86 -12.29 10.92
CA THR A 44 8.39 -12.28 10.84
C THR A 44 7.83 -10.92 11.28
N ALA A 45 8.30 -10.39 12.40
CA ALA A 45 7.89 -9.06 12.88
C ALA A 45 8.24 -7.94 11.86
N ALA A 46 9.45 -7.99 11.28
CA ALA A 46 9.87 -7.01 10.27
C ALA A 46 8.98 -7.05 9.01
N TRP A 47 8.58 -8.23 8.54
CA TRP A 47 7.68 -8.37 7.40
C TRP A 47 6.26 -7.85 7.68
N ILE A 48 5.74 -8.07 8.89
CA ILE A 48 4.45 -7.50 9.30
C ILE A 48 4.51 -5.97 9.27
N ILE A 49 5.56 -5.39 9.87
CA ILE A 49 5.76 -3.93 9.90
C ILE A 49 5.88 -3.37 8.48
N LEU A 50 6.71 -3.99 7.64
CA LEU A 50 6.90 -3.56 6.26
C LEU A 50 5.59 -3.64 5.46
N GLY A 51 4.82 -4.70 5.65
CA GLY A 51 3.51 -4.87 5.04
C GLY A 51 2.52 -3.78 5.46
N ALA A 52 2.47 -3.47 6.76
CA ALA A 52 1.64 -2.40 7.30
C ALA A 52 2.05 -1.02 6.76
N MET A 53 3.35 -0.74 6.63
CA MET A 53 3.85 0.52 6.05
C MET A 53 3.44 0.68 4.58
N PHE A 54 3.48 -0.40 3.80
CA PHE A 54 3.05 -0.36 2.40
C PHE A 54 1.54 -0.11 2.26
N ILE A 55 0.72 -0.78 3.08
CA ILE A 55 -0.73 -0.56 3.10
C ILE A 55 -1.04 0.88 3.53
N TRP A 56 -0.38 1.38 4.59
CA TRP A 56 -0.55 2.75 5.04
C TRP A 56 -0.20 3.76 3.95
N THR A 57 0.92 3.56 3.26
CA THR A 57 1.35 4.42 2.15
C THR A 57 0.34 4.39 1.01
N ALA A 58 -0.21 3.21 0.68
CA ALA A 58 -1.25 3.06 -0.32
C ALA A 58 -2.52 3.87 0.02
N VAL A 59 -2.98 3.80 1.28
CA VAL A 59 -4.13 4.59 1.76
C VAL A 59 -3.83 6.07 1.65
N ARG A 60 -2.69 6.54 2.16
CA ARG A 60 -2.30 7.95 2.10
C ARG A 60 -2.20 8.50 0.68
N LEU A 61 -1.67 7.71 -0.26
CA LEU A 61 -1.64 8.10 -1.67
C LEU A 61 -3.04 8.21 -2.29
N ASN A 62 -3.99 7.40 -1.82
CA ASN A 62 -5.38 7.51 -2.25
C ASN A 62 -6.07 8.74 -1.67
N ASP A 63 -5.81 9.06 -0.40
CA ASP A 63 -6.34 10.27 0.26
C ASP A 63 -5.88 11.54 -0.46
N LEU A 64 -4.64 11.59 -0.96
CA LEU A 64 -4.12 12.71 -1.76
C LEU A 64 -4.85 12.92 -3.10
N LEU A 65 -5.60 11.92 -3.57
CA LEU A 65 -6.37 11.98 -4.81
C LEU A 65 -7.85 12.32 -4.56
N GLN A 66 -8.31 12.27 -3.32
CA GLN A 66 -9.65 12.73 -2.98
C GLN A 66 -9.62 14.25 -3.03
N PRO A 67 -10.39 14.90 -3.93
CA PRO A 67 -10.59 16.34 -3.81
C PRO A 67 -11.17 16.60 -2.42
N GLU A 68 -10.63 17.59 -1.70
CA GLU A 68 -11.21 18.06 -0.45
C GLU A 68 -12.71 18.30 -0.71
N GLU A 69 -13.57 17.43 -0.18
CA GLU A 69 -15.01 17.70 -0.17
C GLU A 69 -15.16 19.00 0.63
N GLU A 70 -15.60 20.04 -0.07
CA GLU A 70 -15.86 21.38 0.43
C GLU A 70 -16.65 21.30 1.76
N LEU A 71 -16.01 21.71 2.86
CA LEU A 71 -16.68 22.01 4.13
C LEU A 71 -17.42 23.35 4.04
#